data_AF-A0A8C4HSL0-F1
#
_entry.id   AF-A0A8C4HSL0-F1
#
_cell.length_a   1.000
_cell.length_b   1.000
_cell.length_c   1.000
_cell.angle_alpha   90.00
_cell.angle_beta   90.00
_cell.angle_gamma   90.00
#
_symmetry.space_group_name_H-M   'P 1'
#
loop_
_entity.id
_entity.type
_entity.pdbx_description
1 polymer ?
#
loop_
_entity_poly.entity_id
_entity_poly.type
_entity_poly.pdbx_seq_one_letter_code
_entity_poly.pdbx_strand_id
1 'polypeptide(L)'
;MSGGDPASVETLPNWKRVPWLEVYQDSDLEQRPSPRMFSTHFQYNMMPRSFFEIKPKVIYVMRNPKDVFTSSFHYHGITNFLVKPGPQSEFLHKFLDGKVMFGSWFDHVKSWLNAEDKEHIMYISYEELIMVRFSLQNIL
;
A
#
# COMPACT_ATOMS: atom_id res chain seq x y z
N MET A 1 1.50 2.99 -19.65
CA MET A 1 0.59 3.81 -18.81
C MET A 1 -0.48 4.38 -19.70
N SER A 2 -1.72 4.48 -19.24
CA SER A 2 -2.89 4.89 -20.06
C SER A 2 -2.95 6.40 -20.36
N GLY A 3 -1.88 7.17 -20.06
CA GLY A 3 -1.86 8.62 -20.28
C GLY A 3 -2.85 9.42 -19.44
N GLY A 4 -3.38 8.84 -18.36
CA GLY A 4 -4.44 9.47 -17.55
C GLY A 4 -5.86 9.07 -17.95
N ASP A 5 -6.02 8.15 -18.91
CA ASP A 5 -7.31 7.53 -19.20
C ASP A 5 -7.80 6.73 -17.97
N PRO A 6 -8.98 7.05 -17.42
CA PRO A 6 -9.56 6.40 -16.25
C PRO A 6 -10.20 5.04 -16.54
N ALA A 7 -10.26 4.60 -17.81
CA ALA A 7 -10.79 3.29 -18.15
C ALA A 7 -10.03 2.16 -17.45
N SER A 8 -10.73 1.08 -17.10
CA SER A 8 -10.08 -0.09 -16.51
C SER A 8 -9.12 -0.69 -17.52
N VAL A 9 -7.83 -0.63 -17.20
CA VAL A 9 -6.80 -1.32 -17.97
C VAL A 9 -6.77 -2.75 -17.45
N GLU A 10 -7.06 -3.73 -18.31
CA GLU A 10 -7.11 -5.17 -17.98
C GLU A 10 -5.92 -5.96 -18.57
N THR A 11 -4.95 -5.27 -19.18
CA THR A 11 -3.91 -5.92 -20.01
C THR A 11 -2.79 -6.61 -19.22
N LEU A 12 -2.51 -6.16 -18.00
CA LEU A 12 -1.46 -6.70 -17.14
C LEU A 12 -1.91 -6.71 -15.67
N PRO A 13 -1.51 -7.67 -14.82
CA PRO A 13 -1.81 -7.57 -13.41
C PRO A 13 -1.13 -6.36 -12.76
N ASN A 14 -1.74 -5.80 -11.71
CA ASN A 14 -1.25 -4.57 -11.05
C ASN A 14 0.21 -4.66 -10.62
N TRP A 15 0.64 -5.80 -10.08
CA TRP A 15 2.01 -6.04 -9.61
C TRP A 15 3.06 -6.09 -10.72
N LYS A 16 2.68 -6.24 -12.00
CA LYS A 16 3.63 -6.08 -13.12
C LYS A 16 3.75 -4.62 -13.58
N ARG A 17 2.72 -3.80 -13.34
CA ARG A 17 2.72 -2.36 -13.65
C ARG A 17 3.47 -1.55 -12.59
N VAL A 18 3.15 -1.84 -11.32
CA VAL A 18 3.73 -1.19 -10.15
C VAL A 18 4.17 -2.30 -9.18
N PRO A 19 5.38 -2.88 -9.37
CA PRO A 19 5.84 -4.00 -8.58
C PRO A 19 6.05 -3.62 -7.11
N TRP A 20 5.83 -4.59 -6.22
CA TRP A 20 6.10 -4.47 -4.80
C TRP A 20 7.59 -4.67 -4.51
N LEU A 21 8.19 -3.77 -3.73
CA LEU A 21 9.62 -3.85 -3.36
C LEU A 21 9.94 -5.08 -2.52
N GLU A 22 8.99 -5.51 -1.69
CA GLU A 22 9.09 -6.70 -0.82
C GLU A 22 8.98 -8.04 -1.57
N VAL A 23 8.61 -8.02 -2.85
CA VAL A 23 8.51 -9.23 -3.67
C VAL A 23 9.74 -9.34 -4.56
N TYR A 24 10.72 -10.13 -4.11
CA TYR A 24 11.99 -10.40 -4.79
C TYR A 24 11.84 -11.31 -6.03
N GLN A 25 10.90 -11.00 -6.93
CA GLN A 25 10.66 -11.82 -8.14
C GLN A 25 10.95 -11.10 -9.46
N ASP A 26 11.14 -9.78 -9.47
CA ASP A 26 11.56 -9.07 -10.67
C ASP A 26 13.05 -8.73 -10.57
N SER A 27 13.90 -9.51 -11.25
CA SER A 27 15.34 -9.25 -11.42
C SER A 27 15.65 -8.00 -12.26
N ASP A 28 14.62 -7.20 -12.57
CA ASP A 28 14.64 -6.18 -13.62
C ASP A 28 14.13 -4.81 -13.15
N LEU A 29 13.94 -4.60 -11.84
CA LEU A 29 13.44 -3.33 -11.30
C LEU A 29 14.28 -2.13 -11.74
N GLU A 30 15.59 -2.33 -11.90
CA GLU A 30 16.53 -1.30 -12.34
C GLU A 30 16.40 -0.93 -13.82
N GLN A 31 16.08 -1.89 -14.70
CA GLN A 31 16.01 -1.66 -16.16
C GLN A 31 14.66 -1.10 -16.62
N ARG A 32 13.69 -0.95 -15.70
CA ARG A 32 12.37 -0.37 -16.04
C ARG A 32 12.52 1.06 -16.57
N PRO A 33 11.78 1.42 -17.63
CA PRO A 33 11.83 2.77 -18.20
C PRO A 33 11.30 3.81 -17.20
N SER A 34 11.86 5.02 -17.26
CA SER A 34 11.38 6.16 -16.48
C SER A 34 10.11 6.78 -17.08
N PRO A 35 9.19 7.33 -16.24
CA PRO A 35 9.25 7.33 -14.79
C PRO A 35 8.92 5.94 -14.20
N ARG A 36 9.69 5.54 -13.18
CA ARG A 36 9.52 4.26 -12.50
C ARG A 36 8.54 4.40 -11.35
N MET A 37 7.62 3.44 -11.23
CA MET A 37 6.66 3.36 -10.14
C MET A 37 6.83 2.02 -9.41
N PHE A 38 6.84 2.10 -8.09
CA PHE A 38 6.94 0.96 -7.19
C PHE A 38 5.88 1.10 -6.09
N SER A 39 5.52 0.00 -5.47
CA SER A 39 4.67 -0.03 -4.27
C SER A 39 5.40 -0.75 -3.15
N THR A 40 5.06 -0.44 -1.91
CA THR A 40 5.58 -1.19 -0.76
C THR A 40 4.66 -1.06 0.44
N HIS A 41 4.73 -2.04 1.35
CA HIS A 41 4.07 -2.05 2.65
C HIS A 41 5.09 -1.87 3.80
N PHE A 42 6.31 -1.42 3.48
CA PHE A 42 7.33 -1.10 4.46
C PHE A 42 6.96 0.11 5.32
N GLN A 43 7.35 0.04 6.59
CA GLN A 43 7.37 1.20 7.47
C GLN A 43 8.45 2.18 7.01
N TYR A 44 8.31 3.47 7.32
CA TYR A 44 9.24 4.51 6.87
C TYR A 44 10.70 4.18 7.22
N ASN A 45 10.94 3.67 8.42
CA ASN A 45 12.26 3.28 8.93
C ASN A 45 12.83 1.97 8.31
N MET A 46 12.04 1.23 7.53
CA MET A 46 12.49 0.03 6.82
C MET A 46 12.96 0.35 5.39
N MET A 47 12.78 1.59 4.92
CA MET A 47 13.17 2.00 3.57
C MET A 47 14.70 1.91 3.39
N PRO A 48 15.18 1.59 2.17
CA PRO A 48 16.61 1.51 1.91
C PRO A 48 17.28 2.88 2.03
N ARG A 49 18.58 2.92 2.32
CA ARG A 49 19.35 4.17 2.47
C ARG A 49 19.15 5.15 1.31
N SER A 50 19.13 4.63 0.08
CA SER A 50 18.95 5.42 -1.14
C SER A 50 17.61 6.16 -1.19
N PHE A 51 16.57 5.68 -0.51
CA PHE A 51 15.29 6.37 -0.40
C PHE A 51 15.45 7.72 0.32
N PHE A 52 16.19 7.75 1.43
CA PHE A 52 16.43 8.96 2.23
C PHE A 52 17.37 9.96 1.53
N GLU A 53 18.27 9.47 0.68
CA GLU A 53 19.19 10.31 -0.10
C GLU A 53 18.50 10.95 -1.31
N ILE A 54 17.75 10.16 -2.08
CA ILE A 54 17.13 10.59 -3.34
C ILE A 54 15.82 11.34 -3.10
N LYS A 55 15.10 11.03 -2.01
CA LYS A 55 13.80 11.61 -1.64
C LYS A 55 12.79 11.54 -2.82
N PRO A 56 12.49 10.33 -3.34
CA PRO A 56 11.56 10.18 -4.46
C PRO A 56 10.16 10.64 -4.06
N LYS A 57 9.30 11.01 -5.02
CA LYS A 57 7.90 11.33 -4.71
C LYS A 57 7.17 10.10 -4.15
N VAL A 58 6.47 10.28 -3.04
CA VAL A 58 5.70 9.22 -2.36
C VAL A 58 4.23 9.60 -2.32
N ILE A 59 3.36 8.61 -2.56
CA ILE A 59 1.93 8.69 -2.25
C ILE A 59 1.68 7.70 -1.12
N TYR A 60 1.44 8.22 0.08
CA TYR A 60 1.12 7.41 1.25
C TYR A 60 -0.40 7.31 1.40
N VAL A 61 -0.94 6.11 1.19
CA VAL A 61 -2.37 5.83 1.31
C VAL A 61 -2.65 5.18 2.66
N MET A 62 -3.49 5.81 3.48
CA MET A 62 -3.98 5.26 4.74
C MET A 62 -5.47 4.94 4.67
N ARG A 63 -5.97 4.13 5.60
CA ARG A 63 -7.39 3.75 5.66
C ARG A 63 -7.80 3.54 7.12
N ASN A 64 -9.08 3.71 7.43
CA ASN A 64 -9.62 3.41 8.75
C ASN A 64 -9.18 2.01 9.23
N PRO A 65 -8.58 1.88 10.44
CA PRO A 65 -8.04 0.61 10.91
C PRO A 65 -9.10 -0.50 11.05
N LYS A 66 -10.37 -0.14 11.31
CA LYS A 66 -11.48 -1.10 11.38
C LYS A 66 -11.77 -1.75 10.02
N ASP A 67 -11.64 -0.97 8.96
CA ASP A 67 -11.85 -1.45 7.60
C ASP A 67 -10.63 -2.24 7.11
N VAL A 68 -9.41 -1.82 7.49
CA VAL A 68 -8.18 -2.58 7.25
C VAL A 68 -8.25 -3.93 7.94
N PHE A 69 -8.69 -3.99 9.20
CA PHE A 69 -8.90 -5.25 9.93
C PHE A 69 -9.85 -6.19 9.18
N THR A 70 -11.03 -5.69 8.80
CA THR A 70 -12.04 -6.48 8.08
C THR A 70 -11.49 -7.00 6.74
N SER A 71 -10.84 -6.12 5.97
CA SER A 71 -10.19 -6.48 4.72
C SER A 71 -9.10 -7.53 4.90
N SER A 72 -8.25 -7.38 5.92
CA SER A 72 -7.14 -8.29 6.23
C SER A 72 -7.64 -9.67 6.66
N PHE A 73 -8.71 -9.74 7.46
CA PHE A 73 -9.35 -10.98 7.87
C PHE A 73 -9.79 -11.80 6.65
N HIS A 74 -10.53 -11.18 5.73
CA HIS A 74 -10.96 -11.84 4.50
C HIS A 74 -9.78 -12.22 3.60
N TYR A 75 -8.77 -11.35 3.48
CA TYR A 75 -7.58 -11.61 2.67
C TYR A 75 -6.79 -12.84 3.14
N HIS A 76 -6.59 -13.00 4.47
CA HIS A 76 -5.98 -14.21 5.04
C HIS A 76 -6.85 -15.47 4.79
N GLY A 77 -8.17 -15.30 4.69
CA GLY A 77 -9.10 -16.41 4.38
C GLY A 77 -8.93 -16.94 2.96
N ILE A 78 -8.72 -16.07 1.98
CA ILE A 78 -8.69 -16.43 0.54
C ILE A 78 -7.30 -16.73 0.00
N THR A 79 -6.24 -16.27 0.66
CA THR A 79 -4.86 -16.51 0.21
C THR A 79 -4.31 -17.83 0.76
N ASN A 80 -3.36 -18.42 0.03
CA ASN A 80 -2.75 -19.71 0.38
C ASN A 80 -1.36 -19.59 1.00
N PHE A 81 -0.72 -18.42 0.91
CA PHE A 81 0.60 -18.15 1.50
C PHE A 81 0.52 -17.49 2.88
N LEU A 82 -0.68 -17.19 3.36
CA LEU A 82 -0.95 -16.67 4.70
C LEU A 82 -1.55 -17.75 5.59
N VAL A 83 -1.23 -17.67 6.88
CA VAL A 83 -1.92 -18.47 7.90
C VAL A 83 -3.38 -18.05 7.93
N LYS A 84 -4.30 -19.02 7.91
CA LYS A 84 -5.74 -18.74 7.96
C LYS A 84 -6.08 -17.93 9.22
N PRO A 85 -7.04 -17.00 9.15
CA PRO A 85 -7.27 -16.02 10.21
C PRO A 85 -7.80 -16.67 11.50
N GLY A 86 -8.49 -17.81 11.39
CA GLY A 86 -9.18 -18.44 12.52
C GLY A 86 -10.44 -17.65 12.91
N PRO A 87 -10.90 -17.77 14.17
CA PRO A 87 -11.99 -16.96 14.69
C PRO A 87 -11.68 -15.45 14.61
N GLN A 88 -12.69 -14.64 14.30
CA GLN A 88 -12.52 -13.20 14.13
C GLN A 88 -12.01 -12.49 15.38
N SER A 89 -12.41 -12.95 16.58
CA SER A 89 -11.94 -12.43 17.87
C SER A 89 -10.44 -12.67 18.06
N GLU A 90 -9.94 -13.85 17.76
CA GLU A 90 -8.51 -14.17 17.84
C GLU A 90 -7.70 -13.37 16.81
N PHE A 91 -8.22 -13.23 15.59
CA PHE A 91 -7.58 -12.43 14.57
C PHE A 91 -7.53 -10.94 14.96
N LEU A 92 -8.56 -10.42 15.65
CA LEU A 92 -8.57 -9.06 16.17
C LEU A 92 -7.43 -8.83 17.16
N HIS A 93 -7.20 -9.75 18.09
CA HIS A 93 -6.06 -9.66 19.00
C HIS A 93 -4.73 -9.69 18.26
N LYS A 94 -4.55 -10.57 17.27
CA LYS A 94 -3.34 -10.60 16.42
C LYS A 94 -3.14 -9.28 15.68
N PHE A 95 -4.21 -8.70 15.13
CA PHE A 95 -4.17 -7.43 14.41
C PHE A 95 -3.76 -6.27 15.31
N LEU A 96 -4.37 -6.16 16.49
CA LEU A 96 -4.06 -5.10 17.47
C LEU A 96 -2.64 -5.24 18.04
N ASP A 97 -2.16 -6.47 18.25
CA ASP A 97 -0.80 -6.77 18.67
C ASP A 97 0.25 -6.60 17.56
N GLY A 98 -0.16 -6.30 16.32
CA GLY A 98 0.73 -6.24 15.17
C GLY A 98 1.34 -7.60 14.77
N LYS A 99 0.72 -8.71 15.16
CA LYS A 99 1.12 -10.09 14.82
C LYS A 99 0.45 -10.56 13.52
N VAL A 100 0.45 -9.69 12.52
CA VAL A 100 -0.05 -9.95 11.16
C VAL A 100 1.02 -9.57 10.13
N MET A 101 0.81 -9.93 8.87
CA MET A 101 1.71 -9.51 7.78
C MET A 101 1.90 -7.99 7.78
N PHE A 102 3.15 -7.55 7.65
CA PHE A 102 3.59 -6.14 7.74
C PHE A 102 3.44 -5.45 9.11
N GLY A 103 3.02 -6.18 10.14
CA GLY A 103 3.11 -5.74 11.53
C GLY A 103 1.94 -4.88 12.00
N SER A 104 2.21 -4.00 12.98
CA SER A 104 1.24 -3.11 13.60
C SER A 104 0.81 -1.99 12.65
N TRP A 105 -0.50 -1.91 12.38
CA TRP A 105 -1.09 -0.79 11.63
C TRP A 105 -0.76 0.55 12.27
N PHE A 106 -0.78 0.62 13.61
CA PHE A 106 -0.51 1.86 14.34
C PHE A 106 0.95 2.30 14.16
N ASP A 107 1.90 1.37 14.23
CA ASP A 107 3.31 1.70 14.07
C ASP A 107 3.63 2.06 12.62
N HIS A 108 3.02 1.36 11.67
CA HIS A 108 3.13 1.71 10.25
C HIS A 108 2.65 3.14 10.00
N VAL A 109 1.42 3.48 10.40
CA VAL A 109 0.87 4.84 10.21
C VAL A 109 1.68 5.90 10.95
N LYS A 110 2.06 5.65 12.21
CA LYS A 110 2.91 6.58 12.97
C LYS A 110 4.26 6.79 12.29
N SER A 111 4.89 5.74 11.74
CA SER A 111 6.22 5.85 11.12
C SER A 111 6.19 6.81 9.93
N TRP A 112 5.18 6.72 9.08
CA TRP A 112 5.04 7.57 7.90
C TRP A 112 4.57 8.98 8.26
N LEU A 113 3.58 9.14 9.16
CA LEU A 113 3.13 10.46 9.59
C LEU A 113 4.19 11.27 10.36
N ASN A 114 5.20 10.59 10.92
CA ASN A 114 6.33 11.22 11.60
C ASN A 114 7.63 11.16 10.78
N ALA A 115 7.56 10.91 9.47
CA ALA A 115 8.71 11.01 8.58
C ALA A 115 9.39 12.38 8.72
N GLU A 116 10.73 12.41 8.67
CA GLU A 116 11.50 13.66 8.83
C GLU A 116 11.34 14.57 7.61
N ASP A 117 11.31 13.99 6.41
CA ASP A 117 11.24 14.71 5.13
C ASP A 117 9.85 14.58 4.49
N LYS A 118 8.89 15.41 4.91
CA LYS A 118 7.49 15.29 4.47
C LYS A 118 7.21 15.95 3.11
N GLU A 119 8.11 16.78 2.60
CA GLU A 119 7.88 17.63 1.43
C GLU A 119 7.65 16.83 0.13
N HIS A 120 8.20 15.62 0.07
CA HIS A 120 8.06 14.72 -1.08
C HIS A 120 6.98 13.65 -0.87
N ILE A 121 6.20 13.73 0.21
CA ILE A 121 5.18 12.74 0.60
C ILE A 121 3.79 13.37 0.52
N MET A 122 2.95 12.85 -0.38
CA MET A 122 1.53 13.15 -0.41
C MET A 122 0.78 12.15 0.45
N TYR A 123 0.08 12.63 1.47
CA TYR A 123 -0.78 11.81 2.32
C TYR A 123 -2.21 11.85 1.78
N ILE A 124 -2.83 10.68 1.66
CA ILE A 124 -4.23 10.57 1.28
C ILE A 124 -4.88 9.38 1.99
N SER A 125 -6.15 9.51 2.34
CA SER A 125 -6.94 8.40 2.85
C SER A 125 -7.68 7.69 1.71
N TYR A 126 -7.93 6.40 1.90
CA TYR A 126 -8.77 5.60 0.99
C TYR A 126 -10.18 6.19 0.89
N GLU A 127 -10.69 6.73 1.99
CA GLU A 127 -11.98 7.39 2.08
C GLU A 127 -12.02 8.65 1.19
N GLU A 128 -10.96 9.48 1.19
CA GLU A 128 -10.83 10.63 0.28
C GLU A 128 -10.77 10.20 -1.19
N LEU A 129 -10.02 9.13 -1.52
CA LEU A 129 -9.95 8.61 -2.88
C LEU A 129 -11.33 8.19 -3.41
N ILE A 130 -12.14 7.55 -2.55
CA ILE A 130 -13.51 7.17 -2.90
C ILE A 130 -14.38 8.41 -3.13
N MET A 131 -14.31 9.41 -2.24
CA MET A 131 -15.08 10.64 -2.39
C MET A 131 -14.76 11.37 -3.70
N VAL A 132 -13.48 11.45 -4.08
CA VAL A 132 -13.07 12.06 -5.36
C VAL A 132 -13.61 11.28 -6.55
N ARG A 133 -13.56 9.94 -6.51
CA ARG A 133 -14.12 9.11 -7.57
C ARG A 133 -15.63 9.33 -7.76
N PHE A 134 -16.39 9.37 -6.65
CA PHE A 134 -17.82 9.63 -6.73
C PHE A 134 -18.11 11.03 -7.29
N SER A 135 -17.34 12.05 -6.90
CA SER A 135 -17.48 13.39 -7.45
C SER A 135 -17.21 13.44 -8.96
N LEU A 136 -16.18 12.74 -9.46
CA LEU A 136 -15.89 12.67 -10.90
C LEU A 136 -16.97 11.91 -11.69
N GLN A 137 -17.55 10.85 -11.12
CA GLN A 137 -18.65 10.11 -11.74
C GLN A 137 -19.97 10.88 -11.76
N ASN A 138 -20.15 11.90 -10.92
CA ASN A 138 -21.34 12.75 -10.88
C ASN A 138 -21.23 14.01 -11.76
N ILE A 139 -20.03 14.27 -12.33
CA ILE A 139 -19.75 15.41 -13.21
C ILE A 139 -19.67 14.97 -14.69
N LEU A 140 -19.47 13.68 -14.95
CA LEU A 140 -19.54 13.05 -16.27
C LEU A 140 -20.91 12.42 -16.50
#